data_AF-A0A7K3L3H3-F1
#
_entry.id   AF-A0A7K3L3H3-F1
#
_cell.length_a   1.000
_cell.length_b   1.000
_cell.length_c   1.000
_cell.angle_alpha   90.00
_cell.angle_beta   90.00
_cell.angle_gamma   90.00
#
_symmetry.space_group_name_H-M   'P 1'
#
loop_
_entity.id
_entity.type
_entity.pdbx_description
1 polymer ?
#
loop_
_entity_poly.entity_id
_entity_poly.type
_entity_poly.pdbx_seq_one_letter_code
_entity_poly.pdbx_strand_id
1 'polypeptide(L)'
;MSIFFSHDTALEHLRSQAAEREFPLCYAVPRHDVPRGAALADAGLHAFGIHERPYHVLVADAASRGKSQLVRSHVCAAAYPPGSFRRLTHDLYVSSPELCFLQLAPSLPFGRLALLGMELCGGYALDADDSEGFRRREPLSTAAALRRVSQRFSGVKGAKPARLAARFLVDGALSPMEAAVVLLLCAPTSRGGYGLAPPVLNAEVRLTRSSARWPASRFCDLYWPARRLAIEYDSNRFHVGANRIARDASRRAQLAREGVTVLTLTWDQVRDVTQFHEVALLVAARLQGGFRCSRSDWASRRAELRRQVLPGRRLDW
;
A
#
# COMPACT_ATOMS: atom_id res chain seq x y z
N MET A 1 -5.37 -18.35 27.68
CA MET A 1 -6.03 -17.02 27.69
C MET A 1 -5.74 -16.40 26.34
N SER A 2 -6.75 -16.11 25.52
CA SER A 2 -6.48 -15.72 24.13
C SER A 2 -6.38 -14.20 23.93
N ILE A 3 -5.35 -13.75 23.23
CA ILE A 3 -5.05 -12.34 22.95
C ILE A 3 -5.19 -12.07 21.46
N PHE A 4 -5.86 -10.98 21.09
CA PHE A 4 -6.08 -10.60 19.69
C PHE A 4 -5.44 -9.24 19.39
N PHE A 5 -4.28 -9.25 18.75
CA PHE A 5 -3.59 -8.03 18.30
C PHE A 5 -4.29 -7.42 17.08
N SER A 6 -4.34 -6.09 17.05
CA SER A 6 -5.12 -5.31 16.09
C SER A 6 -4.47 -3.96 15.80
N HIS A 7 -5.03 -3.20 14.84
CA HIS A 7 -4.59 -1.83 14.53
C HIS A 7 -3.07 -1.76 14.36
N ASP A 8 -2.39 -0.83 15.06
CA ASP A 8 -0.97 -0.55 14.91
C ASP A 8 -0.09 -1.76 15.26
N THR A 9 -0.42 -2.53 16.30
CA THR A 9 0.33 -3.77 16.65
C THR A 9 0.14 -4.87 15.60
N ALA A 10 -1.05 -4.98 15.01
CA ALA A 10 -1.22 -5.89 13.88
C ALA A 10 -0.44 -5.41 12.65
N LEU A 11 -0.44 -4.11 12.37
CA LEU A 11 0.32 -3.56 11.24
C LEU A 11 1.83 -3.78 11.40
N GLU A 12 2.38 -3.56 12.60
CA GLU A 12 3.77 -3.82 12.93
C GLU A 12 4.15 -5.28 12.63
N HIS A 13 3.36 -6.24 13.14
CA HIS A 13 3.52 -7.65 12.81
C HIS A 13 3.47 -7.88 11.29
N LEU A 14 2.44 -7.36 10.61
CA LEU A 14 2.26 -7.53 9.16
C LEU A 14 3.40 -6.89 8.36
N ARG A 15 4.12 -5.91 8.88
CA ARG A 15 5.31 -5.32 8.28
C ARG A 15 6.61 -6.02 8.66
N SER A 16 6.60 -6.94 9.60
CA SER A 16 7.79 -7.69 10.00
C SER A 16 8.10 -8.86 9.06
N GLN A 17 9.33 -9.36 9.07
CA GLN A 17 9.70 -10.61 8.39
C GLN A 17 8.96 -11.83 8.97
N ALA A 18 8.52 -11.76 10.23
CA ALA A 18 7.80 -12.87 10.85
C ALA A 18 6.46 -13.14 10.15
N ALA A 19 5.79 -12.10 9.60
CA ALA A 19 4.52 -12.24 8.87
C ALA A 19 4.64 -12.93 7.50
N GLU A 20 5.86 -13.14 7.00
CA GLU A 20 6.12 -13.89 5.77
C GLU A 20 6.01 -15.41 5.99
N ARG A 21 5.98 -15.86 7.25
CA ARG A 21 5.68 -17.25 7.60
C ARG A 21 4.20 -17.54 7.37
N GLU A 22 3.88 -18.76 6.95
CA GLU A 22 2.48 -19.19 6.84
C GLU A 22 1.84 -19.30 8.22
N PHE A 23 0.83 -18.47 8.45
CA PHE A 23 -0.04 -18.58 9.63
C PHE A 23 -1.45 -18.97 9.18
N PRO A 24 -2.02 -20.06 9.72
CA PRO A 24 -3.35 -20.50 9.33
C PRO A 24 -4.39 -19.45 9.72
N LEU A 25 -5.33 -19.21 8.81
CA LEU A 25 -6.57 -18.52 9.14
C LEU A 25 -7.32 -19.31 10.21
N CYS A 26 -7.97 -18.59 11.13
CA CYS A 26 -8.70 -19.24 12.21
C CYS A 26 -10.13 -18.70 12.36
N TYR A 27 -10.94 -19.47 13.08
CA TYR A 27 -12.31 -19.14 13.49
C TYR A 27 -12.35 -18.50 14.88
N ALA A 28 -11.20 -18.17 15.46
CA ALA A 28 -11.13 -17.61 16.80
C ALA A 28 -11.71 -16.18 16.80
N VAL A 29 -12.46 -15.86 17.85
CA VAL A 29 -13.06 -14.53 18.06
C VAL A 29 -12.62 -13.98 19.42
N PRO A 30 -12.45 -12.65 19.57
CA PRO A 30 -12.11 -12.04 20.84
C PRO A 30 -13.11 -12.44 21.93
N ARG A 31 -12.61 -12.95 23.06
CA ARG A 31 -13.42 -13.30 24.24
C ARG A 31 -13.38 -12.16 25.27
N HIS A 32 -14.19 -12.28 26.33
CA HIS A 32 -14.31 -11.28 27.40
C HIS A 32 -13.06 -11.19 28.31
N ASP A 33 -12.13 -12.14 28.20
CA ASP A 33 -10.91 -12.15 29.04
C ASP A 33 -9.81 -11.28 28.44
N VAL A 34 -9.38 -10.24 29.17
CA VAL A 34 -8.37 -9.28 28.69
C VAL A 34 -7.03 -9.50 29.37
N PRO A 35 -5.95 -9.69 28.61
CA PRO A 35 -4.63 -9.95 29.17
C PRO A 35 -4.21 -8.81 30.09
N ARG A 36 -3.78 -9.19 31.30
CA ARG A 36 -3.08 -8.25 32.20
C ARG A 36 -1.74 -7.89 31.56
N GLY A 37 -1.32 -6.63 31.65
CA GLY A 37 -0.11 -6.13 30.97
C GLY A 37 1.18 -6.94 31.24
N ALA A 38 1.29 -7.61 32.39
CA ALA A 38 2.40 -8.51 32.71
C ALA A 38 2.45 -9.75 31.79
N ALA A 39 1.29 -10.36 31.48
CA ALA A 39 1.22 -11.53 30.61
C ALA A 39 1.64 -11.24 29.16
N LEU A 40 1.56 -9.98 28.72
CA LEU A 40 2.06 -9.54 27.41
C LEU A 40 3.57 -9.33 27.40
N ALA A 41 4.17 -8.90 28.52
CA ALA A 41 5.61 -8.69 28.63
C ALA A 41 6.38 -10.03 28.54
N ASP A 42 5.79 -11.11 29.04
CA ASP A 42 6.39 -12.45 29.03
C ASP A 42 6.14 -13.22 27.72
N ALA A 43 5.32 -12.69 26.80
CA ALA A 43 4.79 -13.42 25.64
C ALA A 43 5.77 -13.58 24.45
N GLY A 44 7.04 -13.15 24.58
CA GLY A 44 8.04 -13.31 23.52
C GLY A 44 7.69 -12.60 22.20
N LEU A 45 6.94 -11.50 22.26
CA LEU A 45 6.33 -10.83 21.09
C LEU A 45 7.34 -10.36 20.02
N HIS A 46 8.59 -10.12 20.42
CA HIS A 46 9.68 -9.78 19.50
C HIS A 46 9.91 -10.86 18.43
N ALA A 47 9.66 -12.13 18.73
CA ALA A 47 9.77 -13.22 17.75
C ALA A 47 8.72 -13.13 16.62
N PHE A 48 7.67 -12.33 16.82
CA PHE A 48 6.63 -12.04 15.84
C PHE A 48 6.77 -10.63 15.26
N GLY A 49 7.89 -9.94 15.49
CA GLY A 49 8.12 -8.58 15.01
C GLY A 49 7.21 -7.53 15.65
N ILE A 50 6.79 -7.77 16.89
CA ILE A 50 5.99 -6.83 17.69
C ILE A 50 6.89 -6.27 18.79
N HIS A 51 7.12 -4.96 18.75
CA HIS A 51 8.07 -4.26 19.61
C HIS A 51 7.41 -3.04 20.27
N GLU A 52 6.65 -2.29 19.47
CA GLU A 52 6.14 -0.98 19.86
C GLU A 52 4.96 -1.04 20.83
N ARG A 53 5.00 -0.14 21.82
CA ARG A 53 3.96 0.03 22.84
C ARG A 53 3.24 1.37 22.66
N PRO A 54 1.96 1.47 23.07
CA PRO A 54 1.15 0.43 23.70
C PRO A 54 0.74 -0.68 22.72
N TYR A 55 0.52 -1.90 23.21
CA TYR A 55 0.00 -2.99 22.38
C TYR A 55 -1.51 -2.81 22.13
N HIS A 56 -1.91 -2.78 20.87
CA HIS A 56 -3.30 -2.59 20.45
C HIS A 56 -4.01 -3.94 20.40
N VAL A 57 -4.96 -4.17 21.32
CA VAL A 57 -5.69 -5.43 21.45
C VAL A 57 -7.18 -5.24 21.24
N LEU A 58 -7.85 -6.24 20.67
CA LEU A 58 -9.30 -6.30 20.59
C LEU A 58 -9.89 -6.98 21.83
N VAL A 59 -10.96 -6.38 22.34
CA VAL A 59 -11.72 -6.89 23.49
C VAL A 59 -13.21 -6.94 23.12
N ALA A 60 -13.94 -7.89 23.69
CA ALA A 60 -15.34 -8.14 23.33
C ALA A 60 -16.27 -6.96 23.66
N ASP A 61 -16.05 -6.27 24.78
CA ASP A 61 -16.89 -5.17 25.24
C ASP A 61 -16.11 -4.09 26.01
N ALA A 62 -16.79 -2.99 26.35
CA ALA A 62 -16.18 -1.87 27.06
C ALA A 62 -15.80 -2.20 28.52
N ALA A 63 -16.50 -3.13 29.17
CA ALA A 63 -16.21 -3.54 30.55
C ALA A 63 -14.90 -4.35 30.62
N SER A 64 -14.57 -5.04 29.54
CA SER A 64 -13.36 -5.83 29.38
C SER A 64 -12.10 -4.97 29.27
N ARG A 65 -12.19 -3.66 29.00
CA ARG A 65 -11.00 -2.80 28.79
C ARG A 65 -10.04 -2.83 29.97
N GLY A 66 -8.77 -3.18 29.70
CA GLY A 66 -7.71 -3.12 30.70
C GLY A 66 -7.33 -1.68 31.06
N LYS A 67 -6.91 -1.46 32.32
CA LYS A 67 -6.44 -0.15 32.83
C LYS A 67 -4.92 0.07 32.72
N SER A 68 -4.24 -0.67 31.85
CA SER A 68 -2.77 -0.61 31.72
C SER A 68 -2.33 0.43 30.68
N GLN A 69 -1.25 1.16 30.95
CA GLN A 69 -0.58 1.99 29.94
C GLN A 69 0.13 1.18 28.86
N LEU A 70 0.40 -0.12 29.10
CA LEU A 70 1.04 -1.02 28.14
C LEU A 70 0.08 -1.48 27.04
N VAL A 71 -1.23 -1.30 27.21
CA VAL A 71 -2.25 -1.90 26.36
C VAL A 71 -3.30 -0.87 25.98
N ARG A 72 -3.55 -0.74 24.67
CA ARG A 72 -4.69 0.01 24.15
C ARG A 72 -5.78 -0.94 23.71
N SER A 73 -6.88 -0.95 24.46
CA SER A 73 -8.04 -1.80 24.17
C SER A 73 -8.97 -1.16 23.13
N HIS A 74 -9.30 -1.91 22.08
CA HIS A 74 -10.28 -1.54 21.07
C HIS A 74 -11.49 -2.45 21.19
N VAL A 75 -12.68 -1.83 21.21
CA VAL A 75 -13.95 -2.57 21.30
C VAL A 75 -14.57 -2.59 19.91
N CYS A 76 -14.97 -3.77 19.47
CA CYS A 76 -15.73 -3.93 18.25
C CYS A 76 -16.79 -5.00 18.46
N ALA A 77 -18.04 -4.57 18.54
CA ALA A 77 -19.20 -5.46 18.69
C ALA A 77 -19.61 -6.14 17.37
N ALA A 78 -18.77 -6.07 16.32
CA ALA A 78 -19.08 -6.69 15.04
C ALA A 78 -18.87 -8.20 15.12
N ALA A 79 -19.75 -8.96 14.46
CA ALA A 79 -19.51 -10.37 14.22
C ALA A 79 -18.29 -10.53 13.30
N TYR A 80 -17.25 -11.20 13.79
CA TYR A 80 -16.05 -11.46 13.01
C TYR A 80 -16.24 -12.70 12.15
N PRO A 81 -16.24 -12.57 10.81
CA PRO A 81 -16.27 -13.73 9.95
C PRO A 81 -15.00 -14.56 10.07
N PRO A 82 -15.06 -15.86 9.72
CA PRO A 82 -13.86 -16.70 9.60
C PRO A 82 -12.78 -16.04 8.75
N GLY A 83 -11.52 -16.17 9.18
CA GLY A 83 -10.38 -15.55 8.52
C GLY A 83 -10.13 -14.09 8.90
N SER A 84 -10.90 -13.53 9.84
CA SER A 84 -10.64 -12.21 10.42
C SER A 84 -9.28 -12.15 11.13
N PHE A 85 -8.80 -13.28 11.64
CA PHE A 85 -7.58 -13.40 12.43
C PHE A 85 -6.68 -14.54 11.94
N ARG A 86 -5.37 -14.34 12.10
CA ARG A 86 -4.31 -15.34 11.95
C ARG A 86 -3.81 -15.76 13.33
N ARG A 87 -3.51 -17.04 13.50
CA ARG A 87 -3.01 -17.60 14.77
C ARG A 87 -1.49 -17.56 14.81
N LEU A 88 -0.90 -16.84 15.77
CA LEU A 88 0.55 -16.79 16.01
C LEU A 88 1.00 -17.95 16.90
N THR A 89 0.27 -18.20 17.99
CA THR A 89 0.47 -19.33 18.92
C THR A 89 -0.88 -19.88 19.38
N HIS A 90 -0.92 -20.85 20.30
CA HIS A 90 -2.19 -21.36 20.82
C HIS A 90 -3.09 -20.28 21.45
N ASP A 91 -2.47 -19.26 22.04
CA ASP A 91 -3.15 -18.19 22.78
C ASP A 91 -2.98 -16.80 22.15
N LEU A 92 -2.15 -16.63 21.12
CA LEU A 92 -1.92 -15.35 20.46
C LEU A 92 -2.47 -15.33 19.03
N TYR A 93 -3.22 -14.29 18.73
CA TYR A 93 -3.87 -14.05 17.44
C TYR A 93 -3.58 -12.63 16.97
N VAL A 94 -3.56 -12.43 15.66
CA VAL A 94 -3.36 -11.11 15.04
C VAL A 94 -4.41 -10.91 13.95
N SER A 95 -4.84 -9.66 13.75
CA SER A 95 -5.79 -9.31 12.70
C SER A 95 -5.21 -9.65 11.32
N SER A 96 -6.03 -10.22 10.44
CA SER A 96 -5.70 -10.40 9.03
C SER A 96 -5.35 -9.05 8.36
N PRO A 97 -4.60 -9.04 7.24
CA PRO A 97 -4.35 -7.84 6.45
C PRO A 97 -5.64 -7.05 6.15
N GLU A 98 -6.68 -7.77 5.74
CA GLU A 98 -8.00 -7.22 5.42
C GLU A 98 -8.65 -6.53 6.61
N LEU A 99 -8.63 -7.20 7.77
CA LEU A 99 -9.20 -6.63 8.98
C LEU A 99 -8.36 -5.46 9.52
N CYS A 100 -7.03 -5.56 9.48
CA CYS A 100 -6.12 -4.50 9.91
C CYS A 100 -6.35 -3.21 9.08
N PHE A 101 -6.48 -3.34 7.76
CA PHE A 101 -6.83 -2.23 6.86
C PHE A 101 -8.15 -1.54 7.29
N LEU A 102 -9.20 -2.33 7.59
CA LEU A 102 -10.48 -1.80 8.06
C LEU A 102 -10.35 -1.11 9.43
N GLN A 103 -9.59 -1.69 10.35
CA GLN A 103 -9.37 -1.18 11.70
C GLN A 103 -8.60 0.14 11.72
N LEU A 104 -7.65 0.33 10.80
CA LEU A 104 -6.86 1.55 10.70
C LEU A 104 -7.55 2.67 9.91
N ALA A 105 -8.56 2.34 9.10
CA ALA A 105 -9.29 3.30 8.28
C ALA A 105 -9.90 4.52 9.02
N PRO A 106 -10.36 4.43 10.30
CA PRO A 106 -10.82 5.59 11.05
C PRO A 106 -9.69 6.55 11.47
N SER A 107 -8.45 6.07 11.55
CA SER A 107 -7.31 6.81 12.10
C SER A 107 -6.41 7.38 11.00
N LEU A 108 -6.52 6.88 9.78
CA LEU A 108 -5.67 7.27 8.66
C LEU A 108 -6.40 8.22 7.67
N PRO A 109 -5.75 9.31 7.24
CA PRO A 109 -6.21 10.08 6.08
C PRO A 109 -6.29 9.23 4.82
N PHE A 110 -7.11 9.66 3.85
CA PHE A 110 -7.39 8.92 2.61
C PHE A 110 -6.12 8.39 1.90
N GLY A 111 -5.12 9.24 1.67
CA GLY A 111 -3.89 8.89 0.96
C GLY A 111 -3.03 7.91 1.74
N ARG A 112 -2.90 8.08 3.06
CA ARG A 112 -2.16 7.15 3.94
C ARG A 112 -2.84 5.79 4.03
N LEU A 113 -4.16 5.77 4.13
CA LEU A 113 -4.95 4.53 4.08
C LEU A 113 -4.81 3.83 2.73
N ALA A 114 -4.86 4.58 1.63
CA ALA A 114 -4.70 4.00 0.30
C ALA A 114 -3.27 3.45 0.10
N LEU A 115 -2.23 4.15 0.54
CA LEU A 115 -0.85 3.63 0.53
C LEU A 115 -0.73 2.34 1.34
N LEU A 116 -1.31 2.26 2.54
CA LEU A 116 -1.35 1.03 3.32
C LEU A 116 -2.03 -0.09 2.53
N GLY A 117 -3.16 0.19 1.88
CA GLY A 117 -3.83 -0.80 1.03
C GLY A 117 -2.94 -1.28 -0.11
N MET A 118 -2.18 -0.39 -0.75
CA MET A 118 -1.25 -0.73 -1.83
C MET A 118 -0.05 -1.55 -1.31
N GLU A 119 0.44 -1.26 -0.12
CA GLU A 119 1.51 -2.01 0.56
C GLU A 119 1.07 -3.44 0.89
N LEU A 120 -0.15 -3.62 1.39
CA LEU A 120 -0.70 -4.95 1.68
C LEU A 120 -0.93 -5.80 0.41
N CYS A 121 -1.20 -5.15 -0.73
CA CYS A 121 -1.44 -5.79 -2.03
C CYS A 121 -0.22 -5.77 -2.96
N GLY A 122 0.90 -5.25 -2.47
CA GLY A 122 2.13 -5.01 -3.22
C GLY A 122 3.25 -5.94 -2.81
N GLY A 123 4.30 -5.99 -3.62
CA GLY A 123 5.49 -6.80 -3.38
C GLY A 123 6.52 -6.11 -2.47
N TYR A 124 6.08 -5.32 -1.49
CA TYR A 124 6.95 -4.62 -0.56
C TYR A 124 6.33 -4.46 0.85
N ALA A 125 7.16 -4.18 1.84
CA ALA A 125 6.79 -3.71 3.17
C ALA A 125 7.65 -2.50 3.54
N LEU A 126 7.08 -1.50 4.22
CA LEU A 126 7.90 -0.46 4.83
C LEU A 126 8.78 -1.07 5.92
N ASP A 127 10.03 -0.65 5.94
CA ASP A 127 11.06 -1.18 6.82
C ASP A 127 12.06 -0.08 7.16
N ALA A 128 12.02 0.41 8.39
CA ALA A 128 12.87 1.51 8.84
C ALA A 128 14.34 1.08 8.99
N ASP A 129 14.62 -0.22 9.09
CA ASP A 129 15.97 -0.77 9.21
C ASP A 129 16.60 -1.04 7.83
N ASP A 130 15.80 -1.05 6.75
CA ASP A 130 16.30 -1.17 5.39
C ASP A 130 16.82 0.17 4.87
N SER A 131 17.96 0.15 4.18
CA SER A 131 18.60 1.35 3.60
C SER A 131 17.72 2.15 2.63
N GLU A 132 16.75 1.50 1.97
CA GLU A 132 15.79 2.16 1.07
C GLU A 132 14.49 2.56 1.78
N GLY A 133 14.32 2.25 3.07
CA GLY A 133 13.10 2.48 3.86
C GLY A 133 11.98 1.46 3.59
N PHE A 134 12.25 0.44 2.77
CA PHE A 134 11.33 -0.65 2.48
C PHE A 134 12.07 -1.87 1.94
N ARG A 135 11.47 -3.06 2.10
CA ARG A 135 12.01 -4.32 1.57
C ARG A 135 11.04 -5.03 0.64
N ARG A 136 11.56 -5.96 -0.15
CA ARG A 136 10.78 -6.84 -1.04
C ARG A 136 10.14 -7.99 -0.26
N ARG A 137 8.92 -8.35 -0.64
CA ARG A 137 8.20 -9.52 -0.11
C ARG A 137 7.06 -9.93 -1.03
N GLU A 138 6.42 -11.06 -0.75
CA GLU A 138 5.15 -11.42 -1.37
C GLU A 138 3.98 -10.57 -0.83
N PRO A 139 2.97 -10.25 -1.65
CA PRO A 139 1.75 -9.58 -1.21
C PRO A 139 1.02 -10.35 -0.11
N LEU A 140 0.52 -9.64 0.89
CA LEU A 140 -0.26 -10.25 1.99
C LEU A 140 -1.76 -10.34 1.69
N SER A 141 -2.23 -9.56 0.72
CA SER A 141 -3.64 -9.43 0.34
C SER A 141 -3.76 -9.07 -1.14
N THR A 142 -4.99 -8.77 -1.57
CA THR A 142 -5.30 -8.23 -2.90
C THR A 142 -6.28 -7.07 -2.77
N ALA A 143 -6.26 -6.14 -3.72
CA ALA A 143 -7.19 -5.03 -3.80
C ALA A 143 -8.65 -5.54 -3.86
N ALA A 144 -8.88 -6.72 -4.44
CA ALA A 144 -10.17 -7.40 -4.43
C ALA A 144 -10.57 -7.86 -3.01
N ALA A 145 -9.66 -8.44 -2.23
CA ALA A 145 -9.92 -8.84 -0.85
C ALA A 145 -10.20 -7.64 0.06
N LEU A 146 -9.42 -6.55 -0.05
CA LEU A 146 -9.64 -5.32 0.70
C LEU A 146 -10.97 -4.64 0.34
N ARG A 147 -11.42 -4.72 -0.92
CA ARG A 147 -12.77 -4.28 -1.32
C ARG A 147 -13.86 -5.15 -0.69
N ARG A 148 -13.71 -6.47 -0.73
CA ARG A 148 -14.69 -7.42 -0.15
C ARG A 148 -14.85 -7.23 1.36
N VAL A 149 -13.76 -7.13 2.11
CA VAL A 149 -13.84 -6.94 3.57
C VAL A 149 -14.55 -5.64 3.94
N SER A 150 -14.25 -4.55 3.20
CA SER A 150 -14.85 -3.24 3.43
C SER A 150 -16.37 -3.26 3.22
N GLN A 151 -16.85 -4.08 2.29
CA GLN A 151 -18.28 -4.31 2.06
C GLN A 151 -18.91 -5.19 3.14
N ARG A 152 -18.23 -6.27 3.55
CA ARG A 152 -18.72 -7.25 4.52
C ARG A 152 -18.95 -6.65 5.91
N PHE A 153 -18.09 -5.74 6.36
CA PHE A 153 -18.24 -5.06 7.65
C PHE A 153 -19.10 -3.77 7.55
N SER A 154 -20.18 -3.80 6.76
CA SER A 154 -21.08 -2.65 6.63
C SER A 154 -21.63 -2.20 8.00
N GLY A 155 -21.58 -0.89 8.28
CA GLY A 155 -22.03 -0.34 9.56
C GLY A 155 -20.95 -0.25 10.64
N VAL A 156 -19.80 -0.89 10.45
CA VAL A 156 -18.67 -0.81 11.40
C VAL A 156 -17.89 0.49 11.18
N LYS A 157 -17.36 1.06 12.28
CA LYS A 157 -16.45 2.21 12.24
C LYS A 157 -15.27 1.87 11.32
N GLY A 158 -14.97 2.75 10.36
CA GLY A 158 -13.91 2.53 9.38
C GLY A 158 -14.36 1.92 8.05
N ALA A 159 -15.52 1.25 8.00
CA ALA A 159 -15.98 0.60 6.76
C ALA A 159 -16.22 1.60 5.61
N LYS A 160 -16.73 2.80 5.90
CA LYS A 160 -16.93 3.87 4.90
C LYS A 160 -15.60 4.38 4.32
N PRO A 161 -14.62 4.86 5.12
CA PRO A 161 -13.32 5.29 4.58
C PRO A 161 -12.54 4.14 3.94
N ALA A 162 -12.56 2.93 4.50
CA ALA A 162 -11.94 1.74 3.90
C ALA A 162 -12.49 1.46 2.50
N ARG A 163 -13.81 1.42 2.35
CA ARG A 163 -14.47 1.24 1.05
C ARG A 163 -14.12 2.34 0.06
N LEU A 164 -13.97 3.58 0.51
CA LEU A 164 -13.57 4.68 -0.37
C LEU A 164 -12.13 4.51 -0.86
N ALA A 165 -11.18 4.22 0.02
CA ALA A 165 -9.78 3.98 -0.35
C ALA A 165 -9.65 2.75 -1.26
N ALA A 166 -10.36 1.67 -0.93
CA ALA A 166 -10.35 0.40 -1.67
C ALA A 166 -10.78 0.51 -3.15
N ARG A 167 -11.46 1.59 -3.54
CA ARG A 167 -11.83 1.87 -4.94
C ARG A 167 -10.64 2.24 -5.83
N PHE A 168 -9.53 2.67 -5.23
CA PHE A 168 -8.37 3.22 -5.93
C PHE A 168 -7.10 2.38 -5.74
N LEU A 169 -7.24 1.20 -5.13
CA LEU A 169 -6.13 0.26 -4.95
C LEU A 169 -5.88 -0.51 -6.24
N VAL A 170 -4.60 -0.71 -6.55
CA VAL A 170 -4.08 -1.50 -7.66
C VAL A 170 -3.08 -2.49 -7.08
N ASP A 171 -3.18 -3.75 -7.48
CA ASP A 171 -2.27 -4.80 -7.03
C ASP A 171 -0.87 -4.61 -7.64
N GLY A 172 0.15 -5.14 -6.97
CA GLY A 172 1.47 -5.33 -7.59
C GLY A 172 2.40 -4.11 -7.58
N ALA A 173 2.15 -3.12 -6.73
CA ALA A 173 3.16 -2.09 -6.46
C ALA A 173 4.42 -2.73 -5.88
N LEU A 174 5.56 -2.36 -6.41
CA LEU A 174 6.87 -2.88 -6.05
C LEU A 174 7.68 -1.85 -5.24
N SER A 175 7.19 -0.64 -5.08
CA SER A 175 7.78 0.33 -4.15
C SER A 175 6.72 1.29 -3.61
N PRO A 176 6.98 1.93 -2.47
CA PRO A 176 6.12 3.00 -1.96
C PRO A 176 5.92 4.13 -2.98
N MET A 177 6.94 4.44 -3.78
CA MET A 177 6.88 5.48 -4.82
C MET A 177 5.94 5.13 -5.96
N GLU A 178 5.95 3.88 -6.43
CA GLU A 178 4.98 3.43 -7.44
C GLU A 178 3.54 3.60 -6.93
N ALA A 179 3.28 3.18 -5.70
CA ALA A 179 1.97 3.35 -5.06
C ALA A 179 1.58 4.84 -4.95
N ALA A 180 2.52 5.70 -4.55
CA ALA A 180 2.29 7.13 -4.46
C ALA A 180 1.99 7.77 -5.82
N VAL A 181 2.75 7.44 -6.87
CA VAL A 181 2.50 7.94 -8.24
C VAL A 181 1.13 7.50 -8.75
N VAL A 182 0.73 6.24 -8.51
CA VAL A 182 -0.62 5.76 -8.82
C VAL A 182 -1.67 6.61 -8.13
N LEU A 183 -1.54 6.87 -6.82
CA LEU A 183 -2.52 7.68 -6.10
C LEU A 183 -2.57 9.12 -6.61
N LEU A 184 -1.42 9.74 -6.89
CA LEU A 184 -1.38 11.10 -7.43
C LEU A 184 -2.08 11.20 -8.79
N LEU A 185 -1.88 10.23 -9.68
CA LEU A 185 -2.51 10.22 -11.02
C LEU A 185 -3.98 9.79 -10.97
N CYS A 186 -4.31 8.75 -10.21
CA CYS A 186 -5.58 8.03 -10.35
C CYS A 186 -6.63 8.42 -9.30
N ALA A 187 -6.23 8.99 -8.15
CA ALA A 187 -7.21 9.47 -7.18
C ALA A 187 -8.12 10.54 -7.82
N PRO A 188 -9.39 10.65 -7.41
CA PRO A 188 -10.32 11.59 -8.02
C PRO A 188 -9.92 13.03 -7.69
N THR A 189 -10.37 13.99 -8.49
CA THR A 189 -10.14 15.42 -8.23
C THR A 189 -10.71 15.88 -6.89
N SER A 190 -11.79 15.25 -6.41
CA SER A 190 -12.33 15.46 -5.05
C SER A 190 -11.40 14.98 -3.92
N ARG A 191 -10.34 14.25 -4.24
CA ARG A 191 -9.27 13.83 -3.33
C ARG A 191 -7.89 14.34 -3.77
N GLY A 192 -7.82 15.26 -4.72
CA GLY A 192 -6.59 15.93 -5.12
C GLY A 192 -5.78 15.26 -6.22
N GLY A 193 -6.23 14.11 -6.76
CA GLY A 193 -5.58 13.48 -7.91
C GLY A 193 -6.12 13.99 -9.26
N TYR A 194 -5.71 13.33 -10.35
CA TYR A 194 -6.11 13.66 -11.72
C TYR A 194 -7.27 12.80 -12.25
N GLY A 195 -7.73 11.81 -11.50
CA GLY A 195 -8.83 10.93 -11.87
C GLY A 195 -8.55 10.10 -13.12
N LEU A 196 -7.28 9.80 -13.40
CA LEU A 196 -6.90 8.98 -14.56
C LEU A 196 -7.30 7.52 -14.34
N ALA A 197 -7.51 6.79 -15.44
CA ALA A 197 -7.71 5.35 -15.39
C ALA A 197 -6.51 4.67 -14.70
N PRO A 198 -6.73 3.60 -13.90
CA PRO A 198 -5.63 2.93 -13.21
C PRO A 198 -4.71 2.19 -14.20
N PRO A 199 -3.39 2.17 -13.97
CA PRO A 199 -2.47 1.33 -14.72
C PRO A 199 -2.52 -0.12 -14.21
N VAL A 200 -1.89 -1.02 -14.98
CA VAL A 200 -1.38 -2.30 -14.47
C VAL A 200 0.04 -2.04 -13.96
N LEU A 201 0.29 -2.35 -12.69
CA LEU A 201 1.62 -2.19 -12.11
C LEU A 201 2.54 -3.34 -12.47
N ASN A 202 3.82 -3.04 -12.69
CA ASN A 202 4.88 -4.02 -12.99
C ASN A 202 4.46 -5.01 -14.07
N ALA A 203 3.82 -4.52 -15.13
CA ALA A 203 3.22 -5.33 -16.17
C ALA A 203 4.28 -5.88 -17.12
N GLU A 204 4.20 -7.17 -17.45
CA GLU A 204 5.06 -7.78 -18.47
C GLU A 204 4.60 -7.40 -19.89
N VAL A 205 5.50 -6.78 -20.64
CA VAL A 205 5.39 -6.56 -22.08
C VAL A 205 6.28 -7.58 -22.78
N ARG A 206 5.64 -8.57 -23.42
CA ARG A 206 6.33 -9.57 -24.24
C ARG A 206 6.87 -8.91 -25.52
N LEU A 207 8.12 -9.19 -25.85
CA LEU A 207 8.76 -8.67 -27.06
C LEU A 207 8.59 -9.68 -28.19
N THR A 208 8.11 -9.21 -29.35
CA THR A 208 7.84 -10.04 -30.53
C THR A 208 9.11 -10.61 -31.18
N ARG A 209 10.26 -9.98 -30.96
CA ARG A 209 11.56 -10.42 -31.49
C ARG A 209 12.58 -10.58 -30.36
N SER A 210 12.43 -11.63 -29.56
CA SER A 210 13.49 -12.08 -28.66
C SER A 210 14.68 -12.61 -29.45
N SER A 211 15.90 -12.27 -29.05
CA SER A 211 17.14 -12.78 -29.64
C SER A 211 18.19 -12.94 -28.55
N ALA A 212 19.35 -13.53 -28.82
CA ALA A 212 20.43 -13.59 -27.83
C ALA A 212 20.83 -12.19 -27.26
N ARG A 213 20.53 -11.10 -27.98
CA ARG A 213 20.77 -9.71 -27.54
C ARG A 213 19.57 -9.05 -26.84
N TRP A 214 18.37 -9.63 -26.93
CA TRP A 214 17.10 -9.00 -26.50
C TRP A 214 16.30 -9.98 -25.65
N PRO A 215 15.88 -9.60 -24.42
CA PRO A 215 15.13 -10.52 -23.57
C PRO A 215 13.77 -10.88 -24.17
N ALA A 216 13.13 -11.92 -23.63
CA ALA A 216 11.77 -12.30 -24.00
C ALA A 216 10.73 -11.22 -23.62
N SER A 217 10.99 -10.46 -22.55
CA SER A 217 10.04 -9.46 -22.05
C SER A 217 10.71 -8.30 -21.31
N ARG A 218 9.92 -7.25 -21.10
CA ARG A 218 10.24 -6.10 -20.26
C ARG A 218 9.06 -5.82 -19.33
N PHE A 219 9.36 -5.50 -18.08
CA PHE A 219 8.36 -5.05 -17.11
C PHE A 219 8.25 -3.54 -17.14
N CYS A 220 7.06 -2.98 -16.97
CA CYS A 220 6.88 -1.53 -16.84
C CYS A 220 6.22 -1.20 -15.50
N ASP A 221 6.76 -0.22 -14.77
CA ASP A 221 6.30 0.11 -13.42
C ASP A 221 4.82 0.47 -13.40
N LEU A 222 4.37 1.37 -14.27
CA LEU A 222 2.96 1.69 -14.50
C LEU A 222 2.67 1.54 -16.00
N TYR A 223 1.77 0.65 -16.38
CA TYR A 223 1.43 0.41 -17.79
C TYR A 223 -0.07 0.52 -18.07
N TRP A 224 -0.45 1.21 -19.14
CA TRP A 224 -1.81 1.25 -19.68
C TRP A 224 -1.86 0.49 -21.01
N PRO A 225 -2.19 -0.81 -21.01
CA PRO A 225 -2.15 -1.65 -22.20
C PRO A 225 -3.00 -1.10 -23.35
N ALA A 226 -4.22 -0.65 -23.05
CA ALA A 226 -5.16 -0.12 -24.04
C ALA A 226 -4.65 1.12 -24.78
N ARG A 227 -3.66 1.84 -24.21
CA ARG A 227 -3.07 3.05 -24.79
C ARG A 227 -1.59 2.89 -25.11
N ARG A 228 -1.01 1.70 -24.90
CA ARG A 228 0.42 1.39 -25.01
C ARG A 228 1.29 2.49 -24.39
N LEU A 229 0.93 2.95 -23.20
CA LEU A 229 1.65 3.98 -22.46
C LEU A 229 2.24 3.37 -21.20
N ALA A 230 3.53 3.57 -20.98
CA ALA A 230 4.24 3.19 -19.76
C ALA A 230 4.83 4.42 -19.06
N ILE A 231 4.87 4.38 -17.74
CA ILE A 231 5.70 5.25 -16.92
C ILE A 231 6.72 4.38 -16.19
N GLU A 232 7.98 4.78 -16.24
CA GLU A 232 9.10 4.19 -15.50
C GLU A 232 9.55 5.19 -14.44
N TYR A 233 9.52 4.78 -13.18
CA TYR A 233 10.00 5.58 -12.07
C TYR A 233 11.52 5.42 -11.94
N ASP A 234 12.27 6.46 -12.27
CA ASP A 234 13.72 6.47 -12.12
C ASP A 234 14.10 6.94 -10.71
N SER A 235 14.38 5.97 -9.84
CA SER A 235 14.87 6.24 -8.49
C SER A 235 16.28 6.82 -8.48
N ASN A 236 17.11 6.68 -9.52
CA ASN A 236 18.56 6.88 -9.38
C ASN A 236 19.11 8.03 -10.23
N ARG A 237 19.17 9.25 -9.67
CA ARG A 237 19.77 10.42 -10.34
C ARG A 237 21.31 10.51 -10.29
N PHE A 238 22.02 9.67 -9.51
CA PHE A 238 23.43 9.93 -9.15
C PHE A 238 24.49 8.89 -9.59
N HIS A 239 24.14 7.88 -10.38
CA HIS A 239 25.14 7.00 -11.02
C HIS A 239 25.02 7.11 -12.55
N VAL A 240 25.58 8.20 -13.07
CA VAL A 240 25.65 8.49 -14.52
C VAL A 240 26.89 7.80 -15.07
N GLY A 241 26.71 6.59 -15.60
CA GLY A 241 27.73 5.90 -16.38
C GLY A 241 27.22 5.63 -17.80
N ALA A 242 28.10 5.66 -18.80
CA ALA A 242 27.75 5.39 -20.20
C ALA A 242 26.98 4.06 -20.39
N ASN A 243 27.33 3.03 -19.60
CA ASN A 243 26.67 1.73 -19.60
C ASN A 243 25.20 1.77 -19.14
N ARG A 244 24.81 2.74 -18.30
CA ARG A 244 23.41 2.88 -17.87
C ARG A 244 22.59 3.61 -18.93
N ILE A 245 23.12 4.70 -19.48
CA ILE A 245 22.51 5.44 -20.58
C ILE A 245 22.23 4.51 -21.76
N ALA A 246 23.21 3.67 -22.13
CA ALA A 246 23.06 2.69 -23.20
C ALA A 246 21.98 1.64 -22.89
N ARG A 247 21.91 1.14 -21.64
CA ARG A 247 20.87 0.20 -21.20
C ARG A 247 19.47 0.82 -21.25
N ASP A 248 19.31 2.05 -20.77
CA ASP A 248 18.03 2.76 -20.75
C ASP A 248 17.57 3.13 -22.17
N ALA A 249 18.50 3.50 -23.05
CA ALA A 249 18.22 3.69 -24.47
C ALA A 249 17.77 2.38 -25.15
N SER A 250 18.47 1.27 -24.88
CA SER A 250 18.12 -0.06 -25.40
C SER A 250 16.75 -0.53 -24.92
N ARG A 251 16.45 -0.36 -23.63
CA ARG A 251 15.13 -0.67 -23.02
C ARG A 251 14.01 0.13 -23.67
N ARG A 252 14.19 1.44 -23.85
CA ARG A 252 13.18 2.29 -24.52
C ARG A 252 13.01 1.92 -25.99
N ALA A 253 14.09 1.62 -26.72
CA ALA A 253 14.00 1.16 -28.10
C ALA A 253 13.24 -0.18 -28.23
N GLN A 254 13.44 -1.09 -27.27
CA GLN A 254 12.72 -2.36 -27.20
C GLN A 254 11.21 -2.16 -27.05
N LEU A 255 10.80 -1.36 -26.06
CA LEU A 255 9.39 -1.06 -25.81
C LEU A 255 8.76 -0.25 -26.97
N ALA A 256 9.50 0.70 -27.55
CA ALA A 256 9.04 1.49 -28.69
C ALA A 256 8.74 0.63 -29.92
N ARG A 257 9.51 -0.44 -30.15
CA ARG A 257 9.22 -1.40 -31.23
C ARG A 257 7.92 -2.16 -31.03
N GLU A 258 7.52 -2.36 -29.78
CA GLU A 258 6.21 -2.90 -29.43
C GLU A 258 5.11 -1.82 -29.42
N GLY A 259 5.39 -0.63 -29.99
CA GLY A 259 4.47 0.50 -30.01
C GLY A 259 4.20 1.10 -28.62
N VAL A 260 5.02 0.79 -27.61
CA VAL A 260 4.87 1.31 -26.26
C VAL A 260 5.61 2.64 -26.14
N THR A 261 4.86 3.69 -25.82
CA THR A 261 5.42 4.99 -25.43
C THR A 261 5.84 4.92 -23.97
N VAL A 262 7.10 5.23 -23.67
CA VAL A 262 7.64 5.21 -22.30
C VAL A 262 7.94 6.64 -21.84
N LEU A 263 7.36 7.04 -20.72
CA LEU A 263 7.70 8.27 -20.01
C LEU A 263 8.55 7.94 -18.78
N THR A 264 9.66 8.64 -18.59
CA THR A 264 10.48 8.51 -17.37
C THR A 264 10.04 9.56 -16.38
N LEU A 265 9.84 9.16 -15.12
CA LEU A 265 9.42 10.01 -14.04
C LEU A 265 10.44 9.92 -12.90
N THR A 266 11.15 11.02 -12.63
CA THR A 266 12.16 11.09 -11.58
C THR A 266 11.57 11.59 -10.25
N TRP A 267 12.24 11.31 -9.12
CA TRP A 267 11.88 11.86 -7.81
C TRP A 267 11.68 13.39 -7.83
N ASP A 268 12.53 14.13 -8.55
CA ASP A 268 12.46 15.58 -8.60
C ASP A 268 11.23 16.09 -9.33
N GLN A 269 10.86 15.43 -10.42
CA GLN A 269 9.59 15.69 -11.09
C GLN A 269 8.40 15.29 -10.22
N VAL A 270 8.48 14.18 -9.46
CA VAL A 270 7.39 13.76 -8.58
C VAL A 270 7.18 14.75 -7.44
N ARG A 271 8.24 15.26 -6.79
CA ARG A 271 8.12 16.19 -5.66
C ARG A 271 7.73 17.60 -6.07
N ASP A 272 8.12 18.02 -7.26
CA ASP A 272 7.78 19.33 -7.82
C ASP A 272 6.34 19.33 -8.33
N VAL A 273 5.52 20.24 -7.80
CA VAL A 273 4.08 20.29 -8.10
C VAL A 273 3.82 20.63 -9.56
N THR A 274 4.65 21.50 -10.15
CA THR A 274 4.50 22.00 -11.51
C THR A 274 5.01 20.97 -12.51
N GLN A 275 6.19 20.40 -12.29
CA GLN A 275 6.73 19.36 -13.17
C GLN A 275 5.85 18.11 -13.16
N PHE A 276 5.36 17.69 -11.99
CA PHE A 276 4.40 16.58 -11.91
C PHE A 276 3.09 16.90 -12.64
N HIS A 277 2.65 18.17 -12.59
CA HIS A 277 1.45 18.60 -13.31
C HIS A 277 1.60 18.42 -14.81
N GLU A 278 2.71 18.87 -15.39
CA GLU A 278 2.98 18.70 -16.82
C GLU A 278 2.99 17.23 -17.23
N VAL A 279 3.64 16.36 -16.45
CA VAL A 279 3.61 14.91 -16.69
C VAL A 279 2.18 14.38 -16.63
N ALA A 280 1.39 14.76 -15.62
CA ALA A 280 0.02 14.32 -15.49
C ALA A 280 -0.87 14.78 -16.66
N LEU A 281 -0.66 15.99 -17.20
CA LEU A 281 -1.37 16.49 -18.39
C LEU A 281 -1.01 15.67 -19.63
N LEU A 282 0.27 15.34 -19.83
CA LEU A 282 0.73 14.49 -20.94
C LEU A 282 0.13 13.09 -20.89
N VAL A 283 0.03 12.51 -19.69
CA VAL A 283 -0.61 11.20 -19.46
C VAL A 283 -2.11 11.33 -19.73
N ALA A 284 -2.78 12.35 -19.19
CA ALA A 284 -4.21 12.58 -19.39
C ALA A 284 -4.60 12.76 -20.87
N ALA A 285 -3.79 13.50 -21.65
CA ALA A 285 -3.97 13.64 -23.09
C ALA A 285 -3.97 12.30 -23.81
N ARG A 286 -3.02 11.41 -23.46
CA ARG A 286 -2.91 10.07 -24.05
C ARG A 286 -3.98 9.09 -23.58
N LEU A 287 -4.42 9.19 -22.33
CA LEU A 287 -5.38 8.24 -21.75
C LEU A 287 -6.83 8.59 -22.04
N GLN A 288 -7.19 9.87 -22.08
CA GLN A 288 -8.60 10.30 -22.09
C GLN A 288 -8.84 11.62 -22.82
N GLY A 289 -7.91 12.07 -23.67
CA GLY A 289 -8.08 13.29 -24.49
C GLY A 289 -7.84 14.60 -23.74
N GLY A 290 -7.29 14.54 -22.53
CA GLY A 290 -6.88 15.71 -21.74
C GLY A 290 -7.30 15.64 -20.28
N PHE A 291 -6.98 16.70 -19.53
CA PHE A 291 -7.41 16.88 -18.15
C PHE A 291 -8.30 18.13 -18.03
N ARG A 292 -9.43 17.99 -17.34
CA ARG A 292 -10.31 19.10 -17.00
C ARG A 292 -10.75 18.97 -15.55
N CYS A 293 -10.66 20.06 -14.80
CA CYS A 293 -11.14 20.12 -13.42
C CYS A 293 -11.86 21.45 -13.20
N SER A 294 -13.15 21.39 -12.87
CA SER A 294 -13.96 22.56 -12.56
C SER A 294 -13.98 22.90 -11.07
N ARG A 295 -13.25 22.15 -10.23
CA ARG A 295 -13.25 22.34 -8.78
C ARG A 295 -12.32 23.48 -8.39
N SER A 296 -12.88 24.51 -7.74
CA SER A 296 -12.11 25.61 -7.16
C SER A 296 -11.14 25.15 -6.04
N ASP A 297 -11.52 24.13 -5.28
CA ASP A 297 -10.72 23.59 -4.16
C ASP A 297 -9.66 22.55 -4.57
N TRP A 298 -9.49 22.27 -5.86
CA TRP A 298 -8.60 21.19 -6.33
C TRP A 298 -7.14 21.43 -5.97
N ALA A 299 -6.64 22.65 -6.07
CA ALA A 299 -5.24 22.98 -5.74
C ALA A 299 -4.91 22.63 -4.29
N SER A 300 -5.78 23.02 -3.34
CA SER A 300 -5.63 22.71 -1.92
C SER A 300 -5.72 21.20 -1.64
N ARG A 301 -6.65 20.49 -2.30
CA ARG A 301 -6.76 19.03 -2.19
C ARG A 301 -5.54 18.31 -2.77
N ARG A 302 -4.99 18.80 -3.88
CA ARG A 302 -3.78 18.26 -4.50
C ARG A 302 -2.58 18.42 -3.58
N ALA A 303 -2.44 19.58 -2.93
CA ALA A 303 -1.41 19.79 -1.92
C ALA A 303 -1.57 18.83 -0.72
N GLU A 304 -2.81 18.62 -0.26
CA GLU A 304 -3.09 17.69 0.83
C GLU A 304 -2.80 16.24 0.46
N LEU A 305 -3.23 15.76 -0.72
CA LEU A 305 -2.91 14.41 -1.18
C LEU A 305 -1.40 14.19 -1.24
N ARG A 306 -0.65 15.17 -1.78
CA ARG A 306 0.81 15.09 -1.87
C ARG A 306 1.47 14.97 -0.51
N ARG A 307 1.03 15.73 0.52
CA ARG A 307 1.51 15.56 1.90
C ARG A 307 1.22 14.17 2.48
N GLN A 308 0.10 13.57 2.07
CA GLN A 308 -0.30 12.25 2.55
C GLN A 308 0.44 11.11 1.85
N VAL A 309 0.92 11.28 0.61
CA VAL A 309 1.47 10.15 -0.17
C VAL A 309 2.96 10.27 -0.49
N LEU A 310 3.55 11.45 -0.33
CA LEU A 310 4.99 11.64 -0.53
C LEU A 310 5.71 11.72 0.82
N PRO A 311 6.92 11.15 0.94
CA PRO A 311 7.74 11.29 2.12
C PRO A 311 8.36 12.70 2.18
N GLY A 312 8.74 13.14 3.39
CA GLY A 312 9.33 14.48 3.60
C GLY A 312 10.69 14.65 2.93
N ARG A 313 11.49 13.58 2.91
CA ARG A 313 12.69 13.44 2.10
C ARG A 313 12.64 12.11 1.35
N ARG A 314 13.52 11.96 0.37
CA ARG A 314 13.65 10.71 -0.37
C ARG A 314 14.05 9.60 0.63
N LEU A 315 13.34 8.46 0.60
CA LEU A 315 13.52 7.30 1.48
C LEU A 315 12.98 7.47 2.93
N ASP A 316 12.38 8.61 3.29
CA ASP A 316 11.77 8.83 4.62
C ASP A 316 10.30 8.33 4.65
N TRP A 317 10.10 7.03 4.47
CA TRP A 317 8.75 6.42 4.40
C TRP A 317 8.11 6.12 5.75
#